data_AF-A0A624F7I6-F1
#
_entry.id   AF-A0A624F7I6-F1
#
_cell.length_a   1.000
_cell.length_b   1.000
_cell.length_c   1.000
_cell.angle_alpha   90.00
_cell.angle_beta   90.00
_cell.angle_gamma   90.00
#
_symmetry.space_group_name_H-M   'P 1'
#
loop_
_entity.id
_entity.type
_entity.pdbx_description
1 polymer ?
#
loop_
_entity_poly.entity_id
_entity_poly.type
_entity_poly.pdbx_seq_one_letter_code
_entity_poly.pdbx_strand_id
1 'polypeptide(L)'
;FYEKMQKAFKIYCFCSLENRVKRIQKIYQEKMTPLKFQQCVQKISPYISLNLRQDLLQSYERKEWQRLITMLLEYYDKTYKKPDKIDLELNTDDILKAKEEILRYFKLKNYILI
;
A
#
# COMPACT_ATOMS: atom_id res chain seq x y z
N PHE A 1 24.20 7.12 9.87
CA PHE A 1 23.11 6.44 9.15
C PHE A 1 21.85 7.31 9.07
N TYR A 2 21.34 7.79 10.21
CA TYR A 2 20.16 8.67 10.30
C TYR A 2 20.19 9.90 9.38
N GLU A 3 21.27 10.68 9.36
CA GLU A 3 21.38 11.86 8.49
C GLU A 3 21.36 11.54 6.99
N LYS A 4 21.97 10.40 6.60
CA LYS A 4 21.98 9.96 5.20
C LYS A 4 20.58 9.57 4.73
N MET A 5 19.76 8.97 5.60
CA MET A 5 18.36 8.65 5.31
C MET A 5 17.48 9.90 5.21
N GLN A 6 17.74 10.92 6.05
CA GLN A 6 17.02 12.20 5.97
C GLN A 6 17.31 12.96 4.67
N LYS A 7 18.57 12.91 4.22
CA LYS A 7 19.04 13.61 3.00
C LYS A 7 18.87 12.80 1.71
N ALA A 8 18.50 11.52 1.80
CA ALA A 8 18.29 10.66 0.65
C ALA A 8 17.15 11.17 -0.25
N PHE A 9 17.22 10.81 -1.53
CA PHE A 9 16.16 11.05 -2.50
C PHE A 9 14.94 10.18 -2.18
N LYS A 10 13.77 10.81 -2.02
CA LYS A 10 12.53 10.16 -1.57
C LYS A 10 11.54 10.07 -2.72
N ILE A 11 11.26 8.84 -3.17
CA ILE A 11 10.22 8.56 -4.16
C ILE A 11 8.97 8.08 -3.42
N TYR A 12 7.85 8.77 -3.62
CA TYR A 12 6.54 8.36 -3.14
C TYR A 12 5.80 7.61 -4.25
N CYS A 13 5.70 6.30 -4.12
CA CYS A 13 4.93 5.46 -5.05
C CYS A 13 3.46 5.41 -4.62
N PHE A 14 2.56 5.74 -5.55
CA PHE A 14 1.12 5.60 -5.35
C PHE A 14 0.50 4.74 -6.47
N CYS A 15 -0.71 4.26 -6.24
CA CYS A 15 -1.43 3.37 -7.15
C CYS A 15 -2.93 3.51 -6.87
N SER A 16 -3.76 3.39 -7.91
CA SER A 16 -5.21 3.40 -7.77
C SER A 16 -5.69 2.34 -6.79
N LEU A 17 -6.78 2.64 -6.07
CA LEU A 17 -7.41 1.72 -5.13
C LEU A 17 -7.74 0.38 -5.80
N GLU A 18 -8.28 0.43 -7.03
CA GLU A 18 -8.65 -0.74 -7.80
C GLU A 18 -7.43 -1.67 -8.04
N ASN A 19 -6.31 -1.13 -8.53
CA ASN A 19 -5.11 -1.92 -8.76
C ASN A 19 -4.47 -2.44 -7.48
N ARG A 20 -4.57 -1.68 -6.37
CA ARG A 20 -4.13 -2.16 -5.04
C ARG A 20 -4.98 -3.35 -4.59
N VAL A 21 -6.30 -3.25 -4.69
CA VAL A 21 -7.23 -4.34 -4.34
C VAL A 21 -6.95 -5.57 -5.19
N LYS A 22 -6.90 -5.44 -6.52
CA LYS A 22 -6.60 -6.56 -7.45
C LYS A 22 -5.29 -7.26 -7.09
N ARG A 23 -4.24 -6.49 -6.79
CA ARG A 23 -2.91 -7.03 -6.45
C ARG A 23 -2.91 -7.77 -5.12
N ILE A 24 -3.52 -7.20 -4.09
CA ILE A 24 -3.64 -7.84 -2.76
C ILE A 24 -4.46 -9.12 -2.88
N GLN A 25 -5.60 -9.05 -3.55
CA GLN A 25 -6.47 -10.20 -3.76
C GLN A 25 -5.70 -11.34 -4.46
N LYS A 26 -5.00 -11.04 -5.57
CA LYS A 26 -4.17 -12.02 -6.29
C LYS A 26 -3.09 -12.67 -5.43
N ILE A 27 -2.44 -11.91 -4.54
CA ILE A 27 -1.32 -12.42 -3.73
C ILE A 27 -1.81 -13.25 -2.54
N TYR A 28 -2.92 -12.84 -1.91
CA TYR A 28 -3.30 -13.33 -0.59
C TYR A 28 -4.56 -14.22 -0.58
N GLN A 29 -5.51 -14.07 -1.50
CA GLN A 29 -6.81 -14.73 -1.43
C GLN A 29 -6.68 -16.26 -1.29
N GLU A 30 -5.91 -16.90 -2.18
CA GLU A 30 -5.73 -18.36 -2.16
C GLU A 30 -4.96 -18.87 -0.93
N LYS A 31 -4.12 -18.02 -0.33
CA LYS A 31 -3.27 -18.36 0.81
C LYS A 31 -3.92 -18.06 2.16
N MET A 32 -5.17 -17.59 2.16
CA MET A 32 -5.87 -17.10 3.33
C MET A 32 -6.93 -18.09 3.80
N THR A 33 -6.56 -18.95 4.76
CA THR A 33 -7.50 -19.84 5.44
C THR A 33 -8.31 -19.10 6.52
N PRO A 34 -9.47 -19.62 6.93
CA PRO A 34 -10.28 -18.98 7.98
C PRO A 34 -9.51 -18.78 9.28
N LEU A 35 -8.78 -19.81 9.72
CA LEU A 35 -7.94 -19.74 10.92
C LEU A 35 -6.87 -18.64 10.82
N LYS A 36 -6.18 -18.57 9.67
CA LYS A 36 -5.14 -17.57 9.44
C LYS A 36 -5.72 -16.15 9.42
N PHE A 37 -6.88 -15.97 8.79
CA PHE A 37 -7.55 -14.69 8.76
C PHE A 37 -7.95 -14.23 10.16
N GLN A 38 -8.58 -15.12 10.95
CA GLN A 38 -8.98 -14.84 12.32
C GLN A 38 -7.78 -14.45 13.19
N GLN A 39 -6.67 -15.18 13.09
CA GLN A 39 -5.43 -14.85 13.81
C GLN A 39 -4.87 -13.47 13.40
N CYS A 40 -4.91 -13.12 12.12
CA CYS A 40 -4.52 -11.79 11.64
C CYS A 40 -5.42 -10.69 12.20
N VAL A 41 -6.74 -10.87 12.17
CA VAL A 41 -7.71 -9.90 12.72
C VAL A 41 -7.50 -9.73 14.23
N GLN A 42 -7.23 -10.81 14.96
CA GLN A 42 -6.96 -10.76 16.40
C GLN A 42 -5.72 -9.92 16.72
N LYS A 43 -4.66 -10.02 15.90
CA LYS A 43 -3.43 -9.23 16.08
C LYS A 43 -3.66 -7.73 15.92
N ILE A 44 -4.51 -7.33 14.98
CA ILE A 44 -4.81 -5.90 14.75
C ILE A 44 -5.95 -5.38 15.63
N SER A 45 -6.71 -6.27 16.28
CA SER A 45 -7.88 -5.92 17.13
C SER A 45 -7.62 -4.83 18.18
N PRO A 46 -6.45 -4.74 18.84
CA PRO A 46 -6.18 -3.66 19.80
C PRO A 46 -6.13 -2.26 19.17
N TYR A 47 -5.96 -2.16 17.85
CA TYR A 47 -5.74 -0.90 17.13
C TYR A 47 -6.93 -0.48 16.25
N ILE A 48 -7.90 -1.39 16.03
CA ILE A 48 -9.09 -1.14 15.21
C ILE A 48 -10.35 -1.06 16.06
N SER A 49 -11.37 -0.35 15.56
CA SER A 49 -12.67 -0.29 16.23
C SER A 49 -13.37 -1.66 16.23
N LEU A 50 -14.26 -1.85 17.21
CA LEU A 50 -15.11 -3.04 17.28
C LEU A 50 -15.91 -3.26 15.99
N ASN A 51 -16.47 -2.18 15.43
CA ASN A 51 -17.26 -2.21 14.21
C ASN A 51 -16.40 -2.67 13.02
N LEU A 52 -15.22 -2.07 12.82
CA LEU A 52 -14.32 -2.48 11.74
C LEU A 52 -13.93 -3.95 11.88
N ARG A 53 -13.67 -4.43 13.10
CA ARG A 53 -13.37 -5.83 13.35
C ARG A 53 -14.52 -6.75 12.94
N GLN A 54 -15.76 -6.41 13.30
CA GLN A 54 -16.94 -7.19 12.95
C GLN A 54 -17.19 -7.19 11.43
N ASP A 55 -17.05 -6.04 10.79
CA ASP A 55 -17.21 -5.90 9.34
C ASP A 55 -16.16 -6.75 8.58
N LEU A 56 -14.91 -6.76 9.04
CA LEU A 56 -13.85 -7.59 8.45
C LEU A 56 -14.18 -9.09 8.53
N LEU A 57 -14.66 -9.56 9.69
CA LEU A 57 -15.04 -10.96 9.88
C LEU A 57 -16.24 -11.33 9.00
N GLN A 58 -17.26 -10.48 8.95
CA GLN A 58 -18.46 -10.71 8.16
C GLN A 58 -18.18 -10.71 6.65
N SER A 59 -17.39 -9.74 6.16
CA SER A 59 -17.01 -9.72 4.75
C SER A 59 -16.14 -10.91 4.35
N TYR A 60 -15.31 -11.43 5.26
CA TYR A 60 -14.55 -12.66 4.99
C TYR A 60 -15.46 -13.88 4.86
N GLU A 61 -16.40 -14.05 5.81
CA GLU A 61 -17.38 -15.14 5.79
C GLU A 61 -18.21 -15.15 4.51
N ARG A 62 -18.65 -13.96 4.08
CA ARG A 62 -19.41 -13.76 2.82
C ARG A 62 -18.56 -13.79 1.56
N LYS A 63 -17.24 -13.99 1.68
CA LYS A 63 -16.27 -13.95 0.57
C LYS A 63 -16.29 -12.63 -0.22
N GLU A 64 -16.62 -11.53 0.45
CA GLU A 64 -16.64 -10.16 -0.10
C GLU A 64 -15.22 -9.57 -0.15
N TRP A 65 -14.32 -10.19 -0.91
CA TRP A 65 -12.88 -9.87 -0.89
C TRP A 65 -12.56 -8.41 -1.22
N GLN A 66 -13.21 -7.84 -2.23
CA GLN A 66 -12.96 -6.46 -2.63
C GLN A 66 -13.31 -5.49 -1.50
N ARG A 67 -14.47 -5.68 -0.87
CA ARG A 67 -14.92 -4.88 0.27
C ARG A 67 -13.97 -5.04 1.46
N LEU A 68 -13.64 -6.28 1.81
CA LEU A 68 -12.70 -6.60 2.90
C LEU A 68 -11.36 -5.89 2.71
N ILE A 69 -10.77 -6.00 1.53
CA ILE A 69 -9.47 -5.39 1.23
C ILE A 69 -9.58 -3.86 1.24
N THR A 70 -10.67 -3.31 0.70
CA THR A 70 -10.91 -1.85 0.70
C THR A 70 -10.97 -1.30 2.13
N MET A 71 -11.72 -1.94 3.04
CA MET A 71 -11.78 -1.53 4.45
C MET A 71 -10.41 -1.54 5.13
N LEU A 72 -9.58 -2.55 4.85
CA LEU A 72 -8.21 -2.61 5.36
C LEU A 72 -7.35 -1.47 4.79
N LEU A 73 -7.45 -1.19 3.49
CA LEU A 73 -6.70 -0.11 2.86
C LEU A 73 -7.10 1.26 3.42
N GLU A 74 -8.40 1.52 3.59
CA GLU A 74 -8.89 2.77 4.19
C GLU A 74 -8.38 2.97 5.63
N TYR A 75 -8.32 1.90 6.43
CA TYR A 75 -7.74 1.96 7.76
C TYR A 75 -6.24 2.27 7.74
N TYR A 76 -5.48 1.56 6.91
CA TYR A 76 -4.03 1.75 6.85
C TYR A 76 -3.64 3.09 6.22
N ASP A 77 -4.33 3.53 5.17
CA ASP A 77 -4.05 4.81 4.51
C ASP A 77 -4.27 6.00 5.46
N LYS A 78 -5.23 5.90 6.40
CA LYS A 78 -5.41 6.89 7.47
C LYS A 78 -4.31 6.83 8.53
N THR A 79 -3.81 5.64 8.82
CA THR A 79 -2.83 5.40 9.89
C THR A 79 -1.41 5.78 9.45
N TYR A 80 -1.06 5.53 8.19
CA TYR A 80 0.25 5.87 7.63
C TYR A 80 0.28 7.31 7.13
N LYS A 81 1.00 8.17 7.84
CA LYS A 81 1.25 9.55 7.41
C LYS A 81 2.12 9.57 6.15
N LYS A 82 1.78 10.45 5.21
CA LYS A 82 2.69 10.79 4.10
C LYS A 82 3.96 11.44 4.68
N PRO A 83 5.15 11.13 4.15
CA PRO A 83 6.37 11.81 4.54
C PRO A 83 6.29 13.31 4.21
N ASP A 84 6.83 14.17 5.07
CA ASP A 84 6.83 15.63 4.87
C ASP A 84 7.66 16.06 3.65
N LYS A 85 8.67 15.26 3.30
CA LYS A 85 9.53 15.49 2.13
C LYS A 85 9.38 14.34 1.14
N ILE A 86 9.01 14.68 -0.09
CA ILE A 86 8.94 13.81 -1.26
C ILE A 86 9.64 14.54 -2.41
N ASP A 87 10.64 13.91 -3.03
CA ASP A 87 11.37 14.51 -4.17
C ASP A 87 10.77 14.11 -5.53
N LEU A 88 10.04 12.99 -5.58
CA LEU A 88 9.32 12.50 -6.77
C LEU A 88 8.08 11.71 -6.34
N GLU A 89 6.92 12.06 -6.89
CA GLU A 89 5.73 11.20 -6.83
C GLU A 89 5.67 10.32 -8.08
N LEU A 90 5.32 9.05 -7.92
CA LEU A 90 5.34 8.08 -9.01
C LEU A 90 4.05 7.25 -9.01
N ASN A 91 3.30 7.34 -10.11
CA ASN A 91 2.15 6.45 -10.31
C ASN A 91 2.64 5.05 -10.75
N THR A 92 2.19 4.02 -10.04
CA THR A 92 2.55 2.61 -10.27
C THR A 92 1.38 1.75 -10.74
N ASP A 93 0.32 2.36 -11.28
CA ASP A 93 -0.75 1.66 -12.00
C ASP A 93 -0.21 0.91 -13.22
N ASP A 94 0.76 1.50 -13.92
CA ASP A 94 1.55 0.84 -14.96
C ASP A 94 3.03 0.82 -14.53
N ILE A 95 3.51 -0.37 -14.15
CA ILE A 95 4.87 -0.57 -13.64
C ILE A 95 5.93 -0.28 -14.73
N LEU A 96 5.63 -0.56 -16.00
CA LEU A 96 6.58 -0.32 -17.10
C LEU A 96 6.73 1.18 -17.34
N LYS A 97 5.59 1.90 -17.39
CA LYS A 97 5.60 3.37 -17.50
C LYS A 97 6.29 4.03 -16.31
N ALA A 98 6.02 3.56 -15.09
CA ALA A 98 6.66 4.07 -13.88
C ALA A 98 8.19 3.90 -13.92
N LYS A 99 8.67 2.76 -14.41
CA LYS A 99 10.10 2.51 -14.61
C LYS A 99 10.70 3.50 -15.62
N GLU A 100 10.03 3.72 -16.75
CA GLU A 100 10.49 4.69 -17.75
C GLU A 100 10.58 6.11 -17.21
N GLU A 101 9.62 6.51 -16.38
CA GLU A 101 9.58 7.82 -15.73
C GLU A 101 10.76 8.00 -14.77
N ILE A 102 11.04 7.00 -13.92
CA ILE A 102 12.22 7.00 -13.03
C ILE A 102 13.50 7.14 -13.87
N LEU A 103 13.66 6.33 -14.92
CA LEU A 103 14.86 6.36 -15.77
C LEU A 103 15.03 7.72 -16.47
N ARG A 104 13.94 8.32 -16.94
CA ARG A 104 13.96 9.66 -17.54
C ARG A 104 14.38 10.71 -16.53
N TYR A 105 13.84 10.67 -15.32
CA TYR A 105 14.17 11.61 -14.25
C TYR A 105 15.67 11.59 -13.92
N PHE A 106 16.25 10.40 -13.73
CA PHE A 106 17.67 10.28 -13.42
C PHE A 106 18.59 10.63 -14.59
N LYS A 107 18.17 10.37 -15.84
CA LYS A 107 18.89 10.86 -17.01
C LYS A 107 18.94 12.39 -17.01
N LEU A 108 17.80 13.07 -16.87
CA LEU A 108 17.71 14.53 -16.88
C LEU A 108 18.55 15.17 -15.76
N LYS A 109 18.54 14.61 -14.55
CA LYS A 109 19.39 15.11 -13.46
C LYS A 109 20.89 15.00 -13.76
N ASN A 110 21.33 13.94 -14.44
CA ASN A 110 22.73 13.77 -14.79
C ASN A 110 23.18 14.73 -15.91
N TYR A 111 22.26 15.23 -16.75
CA TYR A 111 22.56 16.24 -17.77
C TYR A 111 22.64 17.67 -17.21
N ILE A 112 22.11 17.95 -16.02
CA ILE A 112 22.13 19.29 -15.40
C ILE A 112 23.42 19.50 -14.57
N LEU A 113 24.21 18.44 -14.34
CA LEU A 113 25.44 18.44 -13.54
C LEU A 113 26.74 18.44 -14.39
N ILE A 114 26.64 18.69 -15.70
CA ILE A 114 27.76 18.84 -16.65
C ILE A 114 27.66 20.24 -17.25
#